data_AF-A0A4Y2WQD8-F1
#
_entry.id   AF-A0A4Y2WQD8-F1
#
_cell.length_a   1.000
_cell.length_b   1.000
_cell.length_c   1.000
_cell.angle_alpha   90.00
_cell.angle_beta   90.00
_cell.angle_gamma   90.00
#
_symmetry.space_group_name_H-M   'P 1'
#
loop_
_entity.id
_entity.type
_entity.pdbx_description
1 polymer ?
#
loop_
_entity_poly.entity_id
_entity_poly.type
_entity_poly.pdbx_seq_one_letter_code
_entity_poly.pdbx_strand_id
1 'polypeptide(L)'
;MRYDTVKYCENCGVHFKTKGEECSVLCCYMTTYVPHSAGVTQNLIQQFGCEQVDHPPYCPDLAFSDCHFFLNLKRDFGRRRFDSVDSTNGVQQWLSSMAASFFEDGIHKLVFHYDKCLNNRGNYVEK
;
A
#
# COMPACT_ATOMS: atom_id res chain seq x y z
N MET A 1 4.67 18.95 27.05
CA MET A 1 3.67 18.54 26.03
C MET A 1 4.31 18.74 24.68
N ARG A 2 4.70 17.65 23.98
CA ARG A 2 5.25 17.74 22.62
C ARG A 2 4.06 17.70 21.66
N TYR A 3 3.88 18.75 20.86
CA TYR A 3 2.87 18.78 19.82
C TYR A 3 3.29 17.82 18.70
N ASP A 4 2.42 16.89 18.32
CA ASP A 4 2.62 16.08 17.12
C ASP A 4 2.46 16.99 15.91
N THR A 5 3.55 17.26 15.18
CA THR A 5 3.52 18.09 13.98
C THR A 5 3.07 17.23 12.80
N VAL A 6 1.91 17.54 12.23
CA VAL A 6 1.45 16.95 10.96
C VAL A 6 2.27 17.58 9.84
N LYS A 7 3.08 16.79 9.14
CA LYS A 7 3.84 17.21 7.95
C LYS A 7 3.21 16.63 6.69
N TYR A 8 3.07 17.46 5.68
CA TYR A 8 2.68 17.04 4.33
C TYR A 8 3.92 16.53 3.60
N CYS A 9 3.90 15.30 3.08
CA CYS A 9 4.98 14.80 2.22
C CYS A 9 4.63 15.08 0.76
N GLU A 10 5.36 15.98 0.11
CA GLU A 10 5.18 16.27 -1.32
C GLU A 10 5.43 15.04 -2.21
N ASN A 11 6.24 14.09 -1.75
CA ASN A 11 6.56 12.87 -2.50
C ASN A 11 5.47 11.79 -2.41
N CYS A 12 4.67 11.79 -1.34
CA CYS A 12 3.64 10.78 -1.08
C CYS A 12 2.20 11.34 -1.11
N GLY A 13 2.02 12.67 -1.14
CA GLY A 13 0.70 13.32 -1.16
C GLY A 13 -0.16 13.11 0.10
N VAL A 14 0.42 12.60 1.20
CA VAL A 14 -0.29 12.28 2.44
C VAL A 14 0.25 13.13 3.60
N HIS A 15 -0.63 13.40 4.57
CA HIS A 15 -0.29 14.02 5.84
C HIS A 15 0.22 12.97 6.84
N PHE A 16 1.45 13.11 7.31
CA PHE A 16 2.10 12.21 8.26
C PHE A 16 2.30 12.88 9.62
N LYS A 17 2.21 12.13 10.72
CA LYS A 17 2.57 12.65 12.05
C LYS A 17 4.04 12.33 12.32
N THR A 18 4.93 13.28 12.08
CA THR A 18 6.37 13.05 12.30
C THR A 18 6.76 13.35 13.74
N LYS A 19 7.33 12.36 14.45
CA LYS A 19 8.12 12.60 15.66
C LYS A 19 9.59 12.80 15.28
N GLY A 20 9.99 14.05 15.03
CA GLY A 20 11.38 14.37 14.67
C GLY A 20 11.67 14.18 13.17
N GLU A 21 12.69 14.88 12.69
CA GLU A 21 12.99 15.10 11.28
C GLU A 21 13.50 13.82 10.59
N GLU A 22 13.16 13.68 9.29
CA GLU A 22 13.24 12.51 8.42
C GLU A 22 12.08 11.49 8.57
N CYS A 23 11.33 11.28 7.48
CA CYS A 23 10.32 10.21 7.35
C CYS A 23 11.02 8.84 7.35
N SER A 24 11.54 8.43 8.51
CA SER A 24 12.01 7.06 8.77
C SER A 24 10.86 6.10 9.10
N VAL A 25 9.62 6.60 9.10
CA VAL A 25 8.44 5.84 9.46
C VAL A 25 7.98 4.99 8.28
N LEU A 26 8.00 3.66 8.45
CA LEU A 26 7.44 2.73 7.48
C LEU A 26 5.90 2.89 7.49
N CYS A 27 5.35 3.35 6.38
CA CYS A 27 3.91 3.54 6.22
C CYS A 27 3.26 2.25 5.69
N CYS A 28 2.34 1.68 6.46
CA CYS A 28 1.63 0.46 6.11
C CYS A 28 0.26 0.79 5.48
N TYR A 29 0.13 0.51 4.19
CA TYR A 29 -1.13 0.61 3.44
C TYR A 29 -1.88 -0.71 3.52
N MET A 30 -2.62 -0.92 4.61
CA MET A 30 -3.39 -2.14 4.85
C MET A 30 -4.88 -1.85 4.81
N THR A 31 -5.67 -2.77 4.26
CA THR A 31 -7.13 -2.67 4.30
C THR A 31 -7.64 -2.76 5.75
N THR A 32 -8.79 -2.16 6.05
CA THR A 32 -9.43 -2.19 7.38
C THR A 32 -10.11 -3.52 7.69
N TYR A 33 -9.65 -4.62 7.10
CA TYR A 33 -10.20 -5.95 7.36
C TYR A 33 -9.91 -6.40 8.80
N VAL A 34 -10.89 -7.07 9.42
CA VAL A 34 -10.92 -7.43 10.86
C VAL A 34 -9.61 -7.98 11.45
N PRO A 35 -8.89 -8.95 10.83
CA PRO A 35 -7.61 -9.43 11.37
C PRO A 35 -6.51 -8.35 11.39
N HIS A 36 -6.56 -7.34 10.52
CA HIS A 36 -5.61 -6.22 10.51
C HIS A 36 -5.92 -5.19 11.61
N SER A 37 -7.18 -5.13 12.05
CA SER A 37 -7.64 -4.27 13.16
C SER A 37 -7.58 -4.97 14.54
N ALA A 38 -7.25 -6.26 14.58
CA ALA A 38 -7.12 -7.00 15.84
C ALA A 38 -6.00 -6.41 16.72
N GLY A 39 -6.22 -6.37 18.04
CA GLY A 39 -5.29 -5.75 18.99
C GLY A 39 -3.88 -6.33 18.94
N VAL A 40 -3.74 -7.64 18.68
CA VAL A 40 -2.43 -8.29 18.51
C VAL A 40 -1.68 -7.71 17.31
N THR A 41 -2.35 -7.53 16.18
CA THR A 41 -1.77 -6.95 14.97
C THR A 41 -1.39 -5.48 15.17
N GLN A 42 -2.27 -4.71 15.82
CA GLN A 42 -2.02 -3.30 16.13
C GLN A 42 -0.82 -3.10 17.07
N ASN A 43 -0.68 -3.98 18.07
CA ASN A 43 0.48 -3.96 18.96
C ASN A 43 1.79 -4.24 18.19
N LEU A 44 1.77 -5.20 17.26
CA LEU A 44 2.93 -5.50 16.42
C LEU A 44 3.29 -4.33 15.51
N ILE A 45 2.30 -3.71 14.85
CA ILE A 45 2.50 -2.51 14.01
C ILE A 45 3.22 -1.41 14.80
N GLN A 46 2.78 -1.15 16.04
CA GLN A 46 3.42 -0.18 16.92
C GLN A 46 4.83 -0.60 17.35
N GLN A 47 5.05 -1.89 17.65
CA GLN A 47 6.37 -2.42 18.02
C GLN A 47 7.39 -2.28 16.89
N PHE A 48 6.96 -2.46 15.65
CA PHE A 48 7.80 -2.26 14.47
C PHE A 48 7.96 -0.78 14.07
N GLY A 49 7.35 0.16 14.82
CA GLY A 49 7.41 1.59 14.52
C GLY A 49 6.70 1.98 13.22
N CYS A 50 5.78 1.13 12.75
CA CYS A 50 5.03 1.36 11.53
C CYS A 50 3.84 2.28 11.79
N GLU A 51 3.60 3.24 10.89
CA GLU A 51 2.40 4.07 10.91
C GLU A 51 1.37 3.47 9.95
N GLN A 52 0.19 3.13 10.47
CA GLN A 52 -0.91 2.67 9.64
C GLN A 52 -1.59 3.88 8.99
N VAL A 53 -1.68 3.87 7.66
CA VAL A 53 -2.39 4.90 6.91
C VAL A 53 -3.89 4.59 6.95
N ASP A 54 -4.71 5.62 7.20
CA ASP A 54 -6.16 5.49 7.18
C ASP A 54 -6.64 5.02 5.80
N HIS A 55 -7.32 3.88 5.77
CA HIS A 55 -7.85 3.28 4.55
C HIS A 55 -9.38 3.24 4.62
N PRO A 56 -10.10 3.85 3.65
CA PRO A 56 -11.55 3.75 3.60
C PRO A 56 -11.99 2.29 3.38
N PRO A 57 -13.11 1.85 3.98
CA PRO A 57 -13.65 0.50 3.77
C PRO A 57 -13.92 0.24 2.28
N TYR A 58 -13.60 -0.97 1.81
CA TYR A 58 -13.93 -1.47 0.46
C TYR A 58 -13.42 -0.62 -0.72
N CYS A 59 -12.23 -0.01 -0.61
CA CYS A 59 -11.64 0.77 -1.71
C CYS A 59 -10.39 0.10 -2.32
N PRO A 60 -10.55 -0.95 -3.13
CA PRO A 60 -9.40 -1.67 -3.72
C PRO A 60 -8.50 -0.76 -4.57
N ASP A 61 -9.03 0.33 -5.14
CA ASP A 61 -8.23 1.26 -5.94
C ASP A 61 -7.22 2.08 -5.11
N LEU A 62 -7.38 2.08 -3.78
CA LEU A 62 -6.46 2.69 -2.82
C LEU A 62 -5.52 1.69 -2.14
N ALA A 63 -5.49 0.43 -2.62
CA ALA A 63 -4.51 -0.55 -2.18
C ALA A 63 -3.50 -0.79 -3.31
N PHE A 64 -2.21 -0.52 -3.04
CA PHE A 64 -1.11 -0.81 -3.99
C PHE A 64 -1.17 -2.26 -4.50
N SER A 65 -1.48 -3.19 -3.58
CA SER A 65 -1.61 -4.61 -3.90
C SER A 65 -2.67 -4.85 -4.98
N ASP A 66 -3.84 -4.21 -4.87
CA ASP A 66 -4.97 -4.46 -5.75
C ASP A 66 -4.92 -3.62 -7.04
N CYS A 67 -4.41 -2.38 -6.97
CA CYS A 67 -4.38 -1.45 -8.11
C CYS A 67 -3.16 -1.63 -9.02
N HIS A 68 -2.08 -2.24 -8.53
CA HIS A 68 -0.84 -2.41 -9.30
C HIS A 68 -0.33 -3.85 -9.26
N PHE A 69 -0.01 -4.37 -8.07
CA PHE A 69 0.71 -5.63 -7.94
C PHE A 69 -0.09 -6.83 -8.49
N PHE A 70 -1.29 -7.07 -7.97
CA PHE A 70 -2.13 -8.20 -8.36
C PHE A 70 -2.69 -8.06 -9.78
N LEU A 71 -2.84 -6.84 -10.32
CA LEU A 71 -3.21 -6.67 -11.72
C LEU A 71 -2.11 -7.18 -12.66
N ASN A 72 -0.86 -6.79 -12.40
CA ASN A 72 0.27 -7.24 -13.19
C ASN A 72 0.52 -8.75 -12.99
N LEU A 73 0.41 -9.23 -11.75
CA LEU A 73 0.52 -10.66 -11.46
C LEU A 73 -0.55 -11.47 -12.21
N LYS A 74 -1.82 -11.05 -12.17
CA LYS A 74 -2.90 -11.70 -12.94
C LYS A 74 -2.67 -11.62 -14.45
N ARG A 75 -2.11 -10.53 -14.98
CA ARG A 75 -1.77 -10.44 -16.40
C ARG A 75 -0.74 -11.50 -16.80
N ASP A 76 0.31 -11.65 -16.00
CA ASP A 76 1.46 -12.50 -16.35
C ASP A 76 1.22 -13.98 -16.04
N PHE A 77 0.39 -14.27 -15.03
CA PHE A 77 0.08 -15.62 -14.54
C PHE A 77 -1.32 -16.11 -14.90
N GLY A 78 -2.26 -15.24 -15.31
CA GLY A 78 -3.69 -15.56 -15.45
C GLY A 78 -4.03 -16.60 -16.53
N ARG A 79 -3.07 -16.99 -17.37
CA ARG A 79 -3.22 -18.05 -18.39
C ARG A 79 -2.33 -19.27 -18.13
N ARG A 80 -1.58 -19.28 -17.03
CA ARG A 80 -0.66 -20.38 -16.69
C ARG A 80 -1.36 -21.35 -15.75
N ARG A 81 -1.12 -22.64 -15.93
CA ARG A 81 -1.47 -23.68 -14.97
C ARG A 81 -0.20 -24.07 -14.23
N PHE A 82 -0.29 -24.17 -12.91
CA PHE A 82 0.82 -24.57 -12.07
C PHE A 82 0.43 -25.84 -11.33
N ASP A 83 1.38 -26.76 -11.20
CA ASP A 83 1.36 -27.76 -10.15
C ASP A 83 1.82 -27.09 -8.84
N SER A 84 1.41 -27.62 -7.68
CA SER A 84 1.41 -26.86 -6.41
C SER A 84 2.74 -26.20 -6.04
N VAL A 85 3.88 -26.86 -6.31
CA VAL A 85 5.23 -26.38 -5.98
C VAL A 85 5.76 -25.35 -6.99
N ASP A 86 5.34 -25.45 -8.26
CA ASP A 86 5.83 -24.58 -9.33
C ASP A 86 5.27 -23.15 -9.22
N SER A 87 4.10 -23.01 -8.59
CA SER A 87 3.45 -21.70 -8.41
C SER A 87 4.28 -20.73 -7.56
N THR A 88 4.82 -21.19 -6.42
CA THR A 88 5.61 -20.36 -5.51
C THR A 88 6.93 -19.94 -6.16
N ASN A 89 7.62 -20.88 -6.82
CA ASN A 89 8.87 -20.60 -7.53
C ASN A 89 8.65 -19.60 -8.67
N GLY A 90 7.55 -19.74 -9.42
CA GLY A 90 7.18 -18.81 -10.48
C GLY A 90 6.97 -17.38 -9.96
N VAL A 91 6.24 -17.22 -8.85
CA VAL A 91 6.01 -15.90 -8.24
C VAL A 91 7.31 -15.30 -7.71
N GLN A 92 8.19 -16.09 -7.09
CA GLN A 92 9.50 -15.61 -6.63
C GLN A 92 10.37 -15.13 -7.79
N GLN A 93 10.47 -15.90 -8.87
CA GLN A 93 11.24 -15.51 -10.05
C GLN A 93 10.67 -14.25 -10.70
N TRP A 94 9.34 -14.12 -10.76
CA TRP A 94 8.68 -12.92 -11.27
C TRP A 94 8.97 -11.70 -10.39
N LEU A 95 8.91 -11.84 -9.06
CA LEU A 95 9.29 -10.78 -8.13
C LEU A 95 10.74 -10.34 -8.33
N SER A 96 11.67 -11.29 -8.47
CA SER A 96 13.08 -11.01 -8.69
C SER A 96 13.38 -10.38 -10.05
N SER A 97 12.48 -10.50 -11.04
CA SER A 97 12.66 -9.89 -12.35
C SER A 97 12.08 -8.47 -12.45
N MET A 98 11.30 -8.02 -11.46
CA MET A 98 10.74 -6.67 -11.45
C MET A 98 11.84 -5.62 -11.17
N ALA A 99 11.87 -4.59 -12.01
CA ALA A 99 12.74 -3.43 -11.80
C ALA A 99 12.19 -2.54 -10.66
N ALA A 100 13.07 -1.74 -10.05
CA ALA A 100 12.65 -0.77 -9.02
C ALA A 100 11.55 0.19 -9.53
N SER A 101 11.63 0.60 -10.81
CA SER A 101 10.64 1.46 -11.45
C SER A 101 9.22 0.89 -11.45
N PHE A 102 9.05 -0.44 -11.40
CA PHE A 102 7.73 -1.06 -11.25
C PHE A 102 7.06 -0.65 -9.95
N PHE A 103 7.80 -0.70 -8.85
CA PHE A 103 7.30 -0.31 -7.53
C PHE A 103 7.08 1.19 -7.44
N GLU A 104 7.98 1.99 -8.01
CA GLU A 104 7.83 3.45 -8.10
C GLU A 104 6.57 3.85 -8.87
N ASP A 105 6.33 3.24 -10.04
CA ASP A 105 5.14 3.49 -10.85
C ASP A 105 3.84 3.12 -10.09
N GLY A 106 3.86 2.03 -9.35
CA GLY A 106 2.71 1.63 -8.53
C GLY A 106 2.48 2.57 -7.34
N ILE A 107 3.53 3.09 -6.72
CA ILE A 107 3.44 4.11 -5.66
C ILE A 107 2.89 5.41 -6.24
N HIS A 108 3.39 5.88 -7.39
CA HIS A 108 2.87 7.09 -8.03
C HIS A 108 1.39 6.97 -8.41
N LYS A 109 0.96 5.79 -8.91
CA LYS A 109 -0.47 5.51 -9.17
C LYS A 109 -1.30 5.56 -7.90
N LEU A 110 -0.77 5.06 -6.79
CA LEU A 110 -1.43 5.14 -5.49
C LEU A 110 -1.63 6.60 -5.07
N VAL A 111 -0.59 7.43 -5.12
CA VAL A 111 -0.67 8.87 -4.81
C VAL A 111 -1.72 9.55 -5.69
N PHE A 112 -1.72 9.27 -6.98
CA PHE A 112 -2.71 9.80 -7.92
C PHE A 112 -4.15 9.40 -7.57
N HIS A 113 -4.39 8.14 -7.18
CA HIS A 113 -5.72 7.69 -6.76
C HIS A 113 -6.15 8.34 -5.45
N TYR A 114 -5.25 8.53 -4.49
CA TYR A 114 -5.56 9.25 -3.24
C TYR A 114 -5.98 10.69 -3.52
N ASP A 115 -5.22 11.42 -4.35
CA ASP A 115 -5.59 12.79 -4.74
C ASP A 115 -6.95 12.83 -5.44
N LYS A 116 -7.20 11.92 -6.39
CA LYS A 116 -8.49 11.83 -7.09
C LYS A 116 -9.64 11.48 -6.14
N CYS A 117 -9.44 10.58 -5.17
CA CYS A 117 -10.44 10.25 -4.15
C CYS A 117 -10.74 11.44 -3.23
N LEU A 118 -9.73 12.19 -2.78
CA LEU A 118 -9.90 13.38 -1.94
C LEU A 118 -10.68 14.46 -2.70
N ASN A 119 -10.31 14.73 -3.96
CA ASN A 119 -10.99 15.69 -4.82
C ASN A 119 -12.42 15.26 -5.16
N ASN A 120 -12.70 13.95 -5.18
CA ASN A 120 -14.03 13.40 -5.41
C ASN A 120 -14.84 13.15 -4.12
N ARG A 121 -14.42 13.75 -2.98
CA ARG A 121 -15.08 13.61 -1.66
C ARG A 121 -15.29 12.15 -1.21
N GLY A 122 -14.36 11.27 -1.56
CA GLY A 122 -14.40 9.85 -1.19
C GLY A 122 -15.25 8.96 -2.11
N ASN A 123 -15.77 9.48 -3.22
CA ASN A 123 -16.45 8.65 -4.22
C ASN A 123 -15.45 7.77 -4.99
N TYR A 124 -15.96 6.66 -5.53
CA TYR A 124 -15.20 5.73 -6.36
C TYR A 124 -14.50 6.43 -7.52
N VAL A 125 -13.27 6.00 -7.80
CA VAL A 125 -12.43 6.54 -8.86
C VAL A 125 -12.29 5.48 -9.92
N GLU A 126 -12.98 5.65 -11.06
CA GLU A 126 -12.79 4.78 -12.21
C GLU A 126 -11.37 4.92 -12.80
N LYS A 127 -10.89 3.80 -13.35
CA LYS A 127 -9.60 3.62 -14.02
C LYS A 127 -9.49 4.39 -15.32
#